data_AF-A0A086ZD96-F1
#
_entry.id   AF-A0A086ZD96-F1
#
_cell.length_a   1.000
_cell.length_b   1.000
_cell.length_c   1.000
_cell.angle_alpha   90.00
_cell.angle_beta   90.00
_cell.angle_gamma   90.00
#
_symmetry.space_group_name_H-M   'P 1'
#
loop_
_entity.id
_entity.type
_entity.pdbx_description
1 polymer ?
#
loop_
_entity_poly.entity_id
_entity_poly.type
_entity_poly.pdbx_seq_one_letter_code
_entity_poly.pdbx_strand_id
1 'polypeptide(L)' 'MKNNNFKPTASSLRVESAKDVFRTDRDPDAEPTVNTSMKLLVETRNRLKLYAAAHGLKMQDVVEDAINEYLERMGG' A
#
# COMPACT_ATOMS: atom_id res chain seq x y z
N MET A 1 -21.75 -35.15 -19.66
CA MET A 1 -21.03 -35.07 -18.36
C MET A 1 -20.55 -33.64 -18.20
N LYS A 2 -20.99 -32.92 -17.15
CA LYS A 2 -20.56 -31.53 -16.89
C LYS A 2 -19.57 -31.55 -15.71
N ASN A 3 -18.32 -31.16 -15.94
CA ASN A 3 -17.28 -31.13 -14.92
C ASN A 3 -17.25 -29.74 -14.26
N ASN A 4 -17.73 -29.62 -13.01
CA ASN A 4 -17.75 -28.38 -12.24
C ASN A 4 -16.66 -28.36 -11.14
N ASN A 5 -15.37 -28.47 -11.51
CA ASN A 5 -14.26 -28.51 -10.56
C ASN A 5 -13.41 -27.22 -10.49
N PHE A 6 -14.03 -26.04 -10.58
CA PHE A 6 -13.37 -24.80 -10.17
C PHE A 6 -13.79 -24.43 -8.74
N LYS A 7 -12.88 -24.62 -7.78
CA LYS A 7 -13.01 -24.10 -6.41
C LYS A 7 -11.98 -22.97 -6.22
N PRO A 8 -12.38 -21.68 -6.26
CA PRO A 8 -11.47 -20.61 -5.88
C PRO A 8 -11.06 -20.78 -4.41
N THR A 9 -9.75 -20.79 -4.15
CA THR A 9 -9.17 -20.93 -2.79
C THR A 9 -9.26 -19.64 -1.98
N ALA A 10 -9.55 -18.51 -2.64
CA ALA A 10 -9.93 -17.29 -1.93
C ALA A 10 -11.41 -17.42 -1.53
N SER A 11 -11.69 -17.46 -0.23
CA SER A 11 -13.04 -17.21 0.27
C SER A 11 -13.51 -15.89 -0.34
N SER A 12 -14.49 -15.92 -1.23
CA SER A 12 -15.15 -14.71 -1.70
C SER A 12 -15.85 -14.11 -0.50
N LEU A 13 -15.18 -13.20 0.21
CA LEU A 13 -15.82 -12.36 1.20
C LEU A 13 -16.93 -11.61 0.46
N ARG A 14 -18.18 -11.84 0.88
CA ARG A 14 -19.30 -11.04 0.37
C ARG A 14 -19.07 -9.63 0.86
N VAL A 15 -18.78 -8.74 -0.07
CA VAL A 15 -18.68 -7.30 0.19
C VAL A 15 -20.08 -6.75 0.03
N GLU A 16 -20.72 -6.42 1.14
CA GLU A 16 -22.06 -5.81 1.18
C GLU A 16 -21.97 -4.28 1.20
N SER A 17 -20.85 -3.74 1.69
CA SER A 17 -20.61 -2.30 1.75
C SER A 17 -19.13 -1.94 1.56
N ALA A 18 -18.87 -0.69 1.19
CA ALA A 18 -17.51 -0.16 1.12
C ALA A 18 -16.73 -0.33 2.44
N LYS A 19 -17.42 -0.34 3.59
CA LYS A 19 -16.81 -0.54 4.91
C LYS A 19 -16.27 -1.96 5.13
N ASP A 20 -16.72 -2.93 4.35
CA ASP A 20 -16.23 -4.32 4.42
C ASP A 20 -14.86 -4.45 3.72
N VAL A 21 -14.56 -3.50 2.84
CA VAL A 21 -13.26 -3.37 2.15
C VAL A 21 -12.36 -2.41 2.92
N PHE A 22 -12.91 -1.28 3.36
CA PHE A 22 -12.21 -0.28 4.16
C PHE A 22 -12.38 -0.63 5.64
N ARG A 23 -11.48 -1.48 6.15
CA ARG A 23 -11.45 -1.78 7.56
C ARG A 23 -11.34 -0.47 8.36
N THR A 24 -12.30 -0.27 9.27
CA THR A 24 -12.38 0.89 10.17
C THR A 24 -11.61 0.62 11.48
N ASP A 25 -10.74 -0.39 11.48
CA ASP A 25 -9.75 -0.64 12.51
C ASP A 25 -8.55 0.30 12.31
N ARG A 26 -8.80 1.61 12.33
CA ARG A 26 -7.71 2.54 12.61
C ARG A 26 -7.22 2.19 14.01
N ASP A 27 -6.03 1.62 14.06
CA ASP A 27 -5.27 1.48 15.29
C ASP A 27 -5.27 2.86 15.98
N PRO A 28 -5.86 2.98 17.19
CA PRO A 28 -5.95 4.26 17.89
C PRO A 28 -4.58 4.85 18.23
N ASP A 29 -3.53 4.02 18.22
CA ASP A 29 -2.16 4.42 18.48
C ASP A 29 -1.34 4.64 17.19
N ALA A 30 -1.96 4.48 16.00
CA ALA A 30 -1.28 4.77 14.74
C ALA A 30 -1.11 6.28 14.52
N GLU A 31 0.09 6.65 14.07
CA GLU A 31 0.44 8.03 13.73
C GLU A 31 -0.54 8.59 12.67
N PRO A 32 -1.01 9.85 12.82
CA PRO A 32 -1.99 10.42 11.92
C PRO A 32 -1.40 10.58 10.50
N THR A 33 -1.96 9.85 9.55
CA THR A 33 -1.56 9.92 8.13
C THR A 33 -2.54 10.75 7.31
N VAL A 34 -2.01 11.47 6.30
CA VAL A 34 -2.78 12.23 5.31
C VAL A 34 -2.61 11.61 3.92
N ASN A 35 -3.72 11.46 3.19
CA ASN A 35 -3.68 10.97 1.82
C ASN A 35 -3.05 12.01 0.89
N THR A 36 -1.87 11.71 0.36
CA THR A 36 -1.15 12.56 -0.60
C THR A 36 -1.14 11.93 -1.98
N SER A 37 -1.64 12.66 -2.99
CA SER A 37 -1.64 12.21 -4.39
C SER A 37 -0.59 12.97 -5.20
N MET A 38 0.28 12.24 -5.90
CA MET A 38 1.28 12.82 -6.80
C MET A 38 1.47 11.96 -8.04
N LYS A 39 1.90 12.57 -9.14
CA LYS A 39 2.29 11.85 -10.36
C LYS A 39 3.79 11.58 -10.30
N LEU A 40 4.17 10.31 -10.44
CA LEU A 40 5.55 9.88 -10.55
C LEU A 40 5.82 9.38 -11.97
N LEU A 41 7.07 9.53 -12.42
CA LEU A 41 7.53 8.83 -13.61
C LEU A 41 7.41 7.31 -13.40
N VAL A 42 7.03 6.59 -14.46
CA VAL A 42 6.84 5.13 -14.41
C VAL A 42 8.12 4.43 -13.94
N GLU A 43 9.27 4.88 -14.42
CA GLU A 43 10.57 4.35 -14.02
C GLU A 43 10.82 4.53 -12.51
N THR A 44 10.59 5.74 -11.98
CA THR A 44 10.75 6.05 -10.55
C THR A 44 9.84 5.14 -9.70
N ARG A 45 8.57 4.98 -10.11
CA ARG A 45 7.63 4.10 -9.41
C ARG A 45 8.07 2.63 -9.44
N ASN A 46 8.63 2.16 -10.55
CA ASN A 46 9.13 0.79 -10.66
C ASN A 46 10.36 0.56 -9.77
N ARG A 47 11.30 1.51 -9.76
CA ARG A 47 12.48 1.46 -8.88
C ARG A 47 12.07 1.42 -7.41
N LEU A 48 11.12 2.29 -7.01
CA LEU A 48 10.54 2.31 -5.67
C LEU A 48 9.94 0.95 -5.29
N LYS A 49 9.13 0.35 -6.20
CA LYS A 49 8.51 -0.96 -5.98
C LYS A 49 9.55 -2.08 -5.80
N LEU A 50 10.57 -2.10 -6.65
CA LEU A 50 11.63 -3.11 -6.58
C LEU A 50 12.45 -2.97 -5.30
N TYR A 51 12.80 -1.73 -4.93
CA TYR A 51 13.53 -1.45 -3.69
C TYR A 51 12.73 -1.90 -2.47
N ALA A 52 11.45 -1.53 -2.38
CA ALA A 52 10.57 -1.93 -1.30
C ALA A 52 10.47 -3.46 -1.19
N ALA A 53 10.28 -4.14 -2.32
CA ALA A 53 10.23 -5.61 -2.35
C ALA A 53 11.54 -6.28 -1.93
N ALA A 54 12.69 -5.74 -2.35
CA ALA A 54 14.00 -6.28 -2.00
C ALA A 54 14.35 -6.14 -0.52
N HIS A 55 13.79 -5.13 0.17
CA HIS A 55 14.07 -4.84 1.58
C HIS A 55 12.93 -5.23 2.53
N GLY A 56 11.84 -5.82 2.02
CA GLY A 56 10.67 -6.18 2.83
C GLY A 56 9.90 -4.97 3.39
N LEU A 57 9.99 -3.81 2.72
CA LEU A 57 9.37 -2.56 3.14
C LEU A 57 8.05 -2.30 2.41
N LYS A 58 7.18 -1.46 2.99
CA LYS A 58 6.05 -0.92 2.22
C LYS A 58 6.56 0.19 1.31
N MET A 59 5.91 0.32 0.16
CA MET A 59 6.19 1.39 -0.79
C MET A 59 6.00 2.78 -0.15
N GLN A 60 5.03 2.92 0.77
CA GLN A 60 4.79 4.15 1.51
C GLN A 60 5.99 4.52 2.39
N ASP A 61 6.44 3.59 3.24
CA ASP A 61 7.58 3.79 4.15
C ASP A 61 8.82 4.27 3.38
N VAL A 62 9.12 3.65 2.22
CA VAL A 62 10.25 4.06 1.37
C VAL A 62 10.09 5.48 0.83
N VAL A 63 8.87 5.91 0.49
CA VAL A 63 8.62 7.29 0.02
C VAL A 63 8.74 8.28 1.18
N GLU A 64 8.21 7.93 2.34
CA GLU A 64 8.21 8.77 3.54
C GLU A 64 9.64 8.98 4.05
N ASP A 65 10.42 7.90 4.17
CA ASP A 65 11.85 7.95 4.51
C ASP A 65 12.64 8.82 3.53
N ALA A 66 12.43 8.64 2.22
CA ALA A 66 13.14 9.41 1.20
C ALA A 66 12.78 10.91 1.23
N ILE A 67 11.53 11.25 1.53
CA ILE A 67 11.09 12.64 1.69
C ILE A 67 11.70 13.23 2.96
N ASN A 68 11.66 12.51 4.08
CA ASN A 68 12.22 12.98 5.36
C ASN A 68 13.73 13.18 5.25
N GLU A 69 14.48 12.23 4.69
CA GLU A 69 15.93 12.39 4.44
C GLU A 69 16.22 13.61 3.57
N TYR A 70 15.42 13.84 2.53
CA TYR A 70 15.57 15.02 1.68
C TYR A 70 15.31 16.32 2.46
N LEU A 71 14.26 16.38 3.28
CA LEU A 71 13.92 17.56 4.08
C LEU A 71 14.97 17.84 5.15
N GLU A 72 15.42 16.82 5.88
CA GLU A 72 16.49 16.93 6.89
C GLU A 72 17.78 17.49 6.27
N ARG A 73 18.17 17.00 5.09
CA ARG A 73 19.32 17.51 4.35
C ARG A 73 19.18 18.97 3.94
N MET A 74 17.95 19.46 3.80
CA MET A 74 17.64 20.85 3.48
C MET A 74 17.39 21.72 4.72
N GLY A 75 17.51 21.15 5.93
CA GLY A 75 17.28 21.86 7.21
C GLY A 75 15.80 22.09 7.53
N GLY A 76 14.92 21.25 6.96
CA GLY A 76 13.50 21.17 7.30
C GLY A 76 13.22 20.39 8.58
#